data_AF-A0A3L7YTD3-F1
#
_entry.id   AF-A0A3L7YTD3-F1
#
_cell.length_a   1.000
_cell.length_b   1.000
_cell.length_c   1.000
_cell.angle_alpha   90.00
_cell.angle_beta   90.00
_cell.angle_gamma   90.00
#
_symmetry.space_group_name_H-M   'P 1'
#
loop_
_entity.id
_entity.type
_entity.pdbx_description
1 polymer ?
#
loop_
_entity_poly.entity_id
_entity_poly.type
_entity_poly.pdbx_seq_one_letter_code
_entity_poly.pdbx_strand_id
1 'polypeptide(L)'
;MNRERELKYAAQSSEPPRLPHGWSLGPERSVAEIVDTYLDHAATLITRGWALRRRETVGAPTRYTLKRNAQQVGAFHQRDEIEQASDQIPAEIVHEIGAQLASELHEVVTMRQRRRSWPLQLNGSVVADLTTDEIRSGNAQWTELEVEFVPSVSDADAKEMATDLQAFFAGDETLTPSRQSKLQAAIAAL
;
A
#
# COMPACT_ATOMS: atom_id res chain seq x y z
N MET A 1 -9.27 -13.18 7.97
CA MET A 1 -7.97 -12.77 7.41
C MET A 1 -8.29 -11.94 6.18
N ASN A 2 -7.93 -10.67 6.18
CA ASN A 2 -8.23 -9.78 5.05
C ASN A 2 -7.15 -9.95 3.98
N ARG A 3 -7.58 -9.94 2.72
CA ARG A 3 -6.70 -10.01 1.54
C ARG A 3 -6.71 -8.64 0.88
N GLU A 4 -5.59 -7.93 0.98
CA GLU A 4 -5.34 -6.72 0.22
C GLU A 4 -5.07 -7.08 -1.23
N ARG A 5 -5.63 -6.29 -2.16
CA ARG A 5 -5.49 -6.45 -3.61
C ARG A 5 -5.31 -5.07 -4.21
N GLU A 6 -4.13 -4.80 -4.74
CA GLU A 6 -3.80 -3.47 -5.26
C GLU A 6 -3.04 -3.53 -6.58
N LEU A 7 -3.23 -2.53 -7.43
CA LEU A 7 -2.25 -2.18 -8.45
C LEU A 7 -1.27 -1.17 -7.87
N LYS A 8 0.02 -1.29 -8.19
CA LYS A 8 1.06 -0.39 -7.70
C LYS A 8 2.00 0.05 -8.82
N TYR A 9 2.18 1.35 -8.96
CA TYR A 9 3.06 1.96 -9.96
C TYR A 9 3.99 3.00 -9.30
N ALA A 10 5.21 3.09 -9.80
CA ALA A 10 6.00 4.31 -9.67
C ALA A 10 5.42 5.34 -10.64
N ALA A 11 5.26 6.58 -10.17
CA ALA A 11 4.65 7.66 -10.93
C ALA A 11 5.58 8.88 -11.01
N GLN A 12 5.51 9.63 -12.11
CA GLN A 12 6.24 10.90 -12.26
C GLN A 12 5.53 12.09 -11.60
N SER A 13 4.24 11.95 -11.26
CA SER A 13 3.38 13.02 -10.73
C SER A 13 2.45 12.48 -9.64
N SER A 14 2.03 13.36 -8.72
CA SER A 14 1.01 13.08 -7.71
C SER A 14 -0.42 13.40 -8.16
N GLU A 15 -0.59 13.82 -9.41
CA GLU A 15 -1.89 13.95 -10.05
C GLU A 15 -2.42 12.59 -10.51
N PRO A 16 -3.74 12.34 -10.42
CA PRO A 16 -4.32 11.09 -10.90
C PRO A 16 -4.16 10.95 -12.41
N PRO A 17 -3.95 9.72 -12.93
CA PRO A 17 -3.80 9.48 -14.35
C PRO A 17 -5.14 9.59 -15.08
N ARG A 18 -5.09 9.54 -16.42
CA ARG A 18 -6.29 9.32 -17.23
C ARG A 18 -6.84 7.91 -16.96
N LEU A 19 -8.14 7.73 -17.12
CA LEU A 19 -8.81 6.45 -16.90
C LEU A 19 -9.46 5.92 -18.18
N PRO A 20 -9.62 4.59 -18.33
CA PRO A 20 -10.31 4.00 -19.47
C PRO A 20 -11.80 4.38 -19.49
N HIS A 21 -12.45 4.16 -20.64
CA HIS A 21 -13.89 4.37 -20.76
C HIS A 21 -14.67 3.55 -19.72
N GLY A 22 -15.69 4.17 -19.10
CA GLY A 22 -16.50 3.56 -18.04
C GLY A 22 -15.87 3.69 -16.64
N TRP A 23 -14.59 4.05 -16.55
CA TRP A 23 -13.91 4.34 -15.30
C TRP A 23 -13.93 5.84 -15.00
N SER A 24 -14.12 6.19 -13.73
CA SER A 24 -14.10 7.57 -13.28
C SER A 24 -13.66 7.70 -11.84
N LEU A 25 -13.09 8.85 -11.49
CA LEU A 25 -12.88 9.23 -10.11
C LEU A 25 -14.12 9.91 -9.56
N GLY A 26 -14.49 9.58 -8.33
CA GLY A 26 -15.34 10.45 -7.52
C GLY A 26 -14.55 11.66 -7.00
N PRO A 27 -15.17 12.50 -6.15
CA PRO A 27 -14.49 13.64 -5.55
C PRO A 27 -13.29 13.21 -4.69
N GLU A 28 -12.28 14.09 -4.58
CA GLU A 28 -11.14 13.89 -3.67
C GLU A 28 -11.66 13.72 -2.24
N ARG A 29 -11.34 12.58 -1.63
CA ARG A 29 -11.79 12.23 -0.28
C ARG A 29 -10.91 12.87 0.78
N SER A 30 -9.60 12.88 0.57
CA SER A 30 -8.65 13.34 1.58
C SER A 30 -7.29 13.69 1.00
N VAL A 31 -6.59 14.55 1.75
CA VAL A 31 -5.14 14.74 1.71
C VAL A 31 -4.63 14.43 3.12
N ALA A 32 -3.83 13.39 3.26
CA ALA A 32 -3.35 12.89 4.54
C ALA A 32 -1.83 13.00 4.64
N GLU A 33 -1.36 13.57 5.75
CA GLU A 33 0.05 13.51 6.14
C GLU A 33 0.26 12.29 7.03
N ILE A 34 1.14 11.38 6.58
CA ILE A 34 1.32 10.06 7.19
C ILE A 34 2.80 9.85 7.49
N VAL A 35 3.09 9.25 8.64
CA VAL A 35 4.39 8.70 9.01
C VAL A 35 4.25 7.18 9.13
N ASP A 36 4.98 6.44 8.31
CA ASP A 36 5.04 4.98 8.34
C ASP A 36 6.41 4.56 8.89
N THR A 37 6.42 3.86 10.02
CA THR A 37 7.62 3.28 10.64
C THR A 37 7.56 1.76 10.57
N TYR A 38 8.53 1.16 9.91
CA TYR A 38 8.65 -0.29 9.80
C TYR A 38 9.47 -0.85 10.95
N LEU A 39 8.96 -1.95 11.51
CA LEU A 39 9.51 -2.61 12.68
C LEU A 39 10.03 -3.99 12.29
N ASP A 40 11.27 -4.29 12.66
CA ASP A 40 11.85 -5.63 12.51
C ASP A 40 12.90 -5.84 13.60
N HIS A 41 13.37 -7.08 13.74
CA HIS A 41 14.54 -7.43 14.53
C HIS A 41 15.49 -8.29 13.68
N ALA A 42 16.71 -7.81 13.47
CA ALA A 42 17.74 -8.54 12.70
C ALA A 42 17.25 -9.04 11.33
N ALA A 43 16.40 -8.25 10.65
CA ALA A 43 15.77 -8.57 9.37
C ALA A 43 14.92 -9.87 9.37
N THR A 44 14.43 -10.31 10.52
CA THR A 44 13.68 -11.57 10.67
C THR A 44 12.37 -11.56 9.88
N LEU A 45 11.61 -10.46 9.89
CA LEU A 45 10.36 -10.34 9.13
C LEU A 45 10.64 -10.14 7.64
N ILE A 46 11.57 -9.25 7.31
CA ILE A 46 11.93 -8.93 5.92
C ILE A 46 12.40 -10.17 5.16
N THR A 47 13.26 -11.00 5.76
CA THR A 47 13.76 -12.24 5.13
C THR A 47 12.66 -13.29 4.91
N ARG A 48 11.57 -13.24 5.68
CA ARG A 48 10.36 -14.04 5.49
C ARG A 48 9.40 -13.44 4.46
N GLY A 49 9.72 -12.28 3.89
CA GLY A 49 8.83 -11.54 3.00
C GLY A 49 7.65 -10.90 3.72
N TRP A 50 7.78 -10.63 5.02
CA TRP A 50 6.76 -9.97 5.84
C TRP A 50 7.15 -8.52 6.12
N ALA A 51 6.15 -7.67 6.39
CA ALA A 51 6.37 -6.29 6.78
C ALA A 51 5.42 -5.90 7.90
N LEU A 52 5.98 -5.53 9.05
CA LEU A 52 5.23 -4.92 10.15
C LEU A 52 5.46 -3.40 10.13
N ARG A 53 4.37 -2.64 10.17
CA ARG A 53 4.38 -1.19 10.08
C ARG A 53 3.51 -0.58 11.18
N ARG A 54 4.04 0.43 11.86
CA ARG A 54 3.27 1.41 12.63
C ARG A 54 3.01 2.63 11.75
N ARG A 55 1.75 3.03 11.62
CA ARG A 55 1.31 4.20 10.86
C ARG A 55 0.73 5.23 11.81
N GLU A 56 1.23 6.46 11.70
CA GLU A 56 0.73 7.63 12.38
C GLU A 56 0.21 8.61 11.31
N THR A 57 -1.08 8.93 11.36
CA THR A 57 -1.71 9.87 10.41
C THR A 57 -2.22 11.07 11.19
N VAL A 58 -1.96 12.28 10.70
CA VAL A 58 -2.42 13.51 11.37
C VAL A 58 -3.95 13.47 11.52
N GLY A 59 -4.42 13.54 12.77
CA GLY A 59 -5.85 13.53 13.09
C GLY A 59 -6.52 12.17 13.09
N ALA A 60 -5.77 11.06 13.01
CA ALA A 60 -6.32 9.70 13.12
C ALA A 60 -5.55 8.84 14.14
N PRO A 61 -6.17 7.77 14.69
CA PRO A 61 -5.48 6.85 15.59
C PRO A 61 -4.28 6.15 14.93
N THR A 62 -3.26 5.85 15.74
CA THR A 62 -2.14 5.00 15.34
C THR A 62 -2.65 3.63 14.90
N ARG A 63 -2.02 3.08 13.85
CA ARG A 63 -2.44 1.83 13.23
C ARG A 63 -1.26 0.91 12.98
N TYR A 64 -1.39 -0.35 13.34
CA TYR A 64 -0.41 -1.38 13.02
C TYR A 64 -0.91 -2.25 11.88
N THR A 65 -0.05 -2.50 10.90
CA THR A 65 -0.33 -3.38 9.76
C THR A 65 0.77 -4.43 9.67
N LEU A 66 0.41 -5.71 9.71
CA LEU A 66 1.29 -6.82 9.33
C LEU A 66 0.87 -7.33 7.95
N LYS A 67 1.75 -7.20 6.95
CA LYS A 67 1.54 -7.73 5.60
C LYS A 67 2.41 -8.95 5.35
N ARG A 68 1.84 -9.99 4.72
CA ARG A 68 2.49 -11.29 4.47
C ARG A 68 1.94 -11.98 3.22
N ASN A 69 2.57 -13.10 2.85
CA ASN A 69 2.14 -13.99 1.77
C ASN A 69 1.88 -13.24 0.44
N ALA A 70 2.85 -12.40 0.06
CA ALA A 70 2.77 -11.58 -1.14
C ALA A 70 2.75 -12.44 -2.40
N GLN A 71 1.79 -12.14 -3.26
CA GLN A 71 1.72 -12.64 -4.64
C GLN A 71 1.68 -11.43 -5.57
N GLN A 72 2.36 -11.54 -6.70
CA GLN A 72 2.44 -10.45 -7.64
C GLN A 72 2.40 -10.94 -9.08
N VAL A 73 1.59 -10.28 -9.91
CA VAL A 73 1.56 -10.44 -11.36
C VAL A 73 1.54 -9.06 -12.00
N GLY A 74 2.61 -8.67 -12.68
CA GLY A 74 2.73 -7.32 -13.24
C GLY A 74 2.73 -6.25 -12.14
N ALA A 75 1.84 -5.28 -12.24
CA ALA A 75 1.59 -4.26 -11.22
C ALA A 75 0.60 -4.72 -10.14
N PHE A 76 -0.05 -5.88 -10.29
CA PHE A 76 -1.06 -6.36 -9.36
C PHE A 76 -0.42 -7.15 -8.21
N HIS A 77 -0.61 -6.63 -6.99
CA HIS A 77 -0.14 -7.19 -5.72
C HIS A 77 -1.32 -7.75 -4.93
N GLN A 78 -1.11 -8.89 -4.29
CA GLN A 78 -2.06 -9.47 -3.36
C GLN A 78 -1.32 -9.90 -2.09
N ARG A 79 -1.83 -9.52 -0.92
CA ARG A 79 -1.20 -9.80 0.36
C ARG A 79 -2.24 -10.11 1.42
N ASP A 80 -1.90 -10.99 2.34
CA ASP A 80 -2.70 -11.11 3.54
C ASP A 80 -2.29 -10.02 4.51
N GLU A 81 -3.28 -9.43 5.17
CA GLU A 81 -3.06 -8.37 6.14
C GLU A 81 -3.83 -8.59 7.44
N ILE A 82 -3.18 -8.18 8.53
CA ILE A 82 -3.81 -7.88 9.81
C ILE A 82 -3.58 -6.39 10.06
N GLU A 83 -4.66 -5.63 10.15
CA GLU A 83 -4.60 -4.18 10.35
C GLU A 83 -5.53 -3.75 11.48
N GLN A 84 -4.98 -3.03 12.46
CA GLN A 84 -5.75 -2.59 13.61
C GLN A 84 -5.27 -1.25 14.16
N ALA A 85 -6.22 -0.39 14.53
CA ALA A 85 -5.95 0.83 15.29
C ALA A 85 -5.61 0.47 16.74
N SER A 86 -4.42 0.87 17.21
CA SER A 86 -3.94 0.62 18.56
C SER A 86 -2.72 1.47 18.88
N ASP A 87 -2.53 1.78 20.16
CA ASP A 87 -1.33 2.45 20.66
C ASP A 87 -0.15 1.49 20.83
N GLN A 88 -0.42 0.17 20.87
CA GLN A 88 0.57 -0.89 21.02
C GLN A 88 0.43 -1.92 19.90
N ILE A 89 1.43 -2.79 19.73
CA ILE A 89 1.34 -3.87 18.75
C ILE A 89 0.13 -4.77 19.11
N PRO A 90 -0.86 -4.93 18.22
CA PRO A 90 -2.06 -5.72 18.48
C PRO A 90 -1.75 -7.17 18.84
N ALA A 91 -2.53 -7.74 19.75
CA ALA A 91 -2.34 -9.12 20.22
C ALA A 91 -2.39 -10.16 19.09
N GLU A 92 -3.21 -9.94 18.06
CA GLU A 92 -3.26 -10.81 16.88
C GLU A 92 -1.93 -10.80 16.10
N ILE A 93 -1.31 -9.63 15.94
CA ILE A 93 0.02 -9.49 15.32
C ILE A 93 1.08 -10.15 16.20
N VAL A 94 1.03 -9.95 17.53
CA VAL A 94 1.96 -10.59 18.49
C VAL A 94 1.85 -12.11 18.44
N HIS A 95 0.62 -12.64 18.36
CA HIS A 95 0.38 -14.07 18.21
C HIS A 95 1.00 -14.59 16.90
N GLU A 96 0.86 -13.84 15.81
CA GLU A 96 1.34 -14.22 14.49
C GLU A 96 2.88 -14.24 14.38
N ILE A 97 3.56 -13.21 14.91
CA ILE A 97 5.02 -13.10 14.81
C ILE A 97 5.76 -13.79 15.98
N GLY A 98 5.05 -14.07 17.07
CA GLY A 98 5.59 -14.62 18.31
C GLY A 98 6.00 -13.54 19.33
N ALA A 99 5.69 -13.78 20.61
CA ALA A 99 5.89 -12.82 21.69
C ALA A 99 7.37 -12.41 21.89
N GLN A 100 8.30 -13.35 21.73
CA GLN A 100 9.73 -13.04 21.83
C GLN A 100 10.14 -12.02 20.77
N LEU A 101 9.88 -12.31 19.49
CA LEU A 101 10.20 -11.41 18.39
C LEU A 101 9.53 -10.05 18.60
N ALA A 102 8.25 -10.04 18.97
CA ALA A 102 7.50 -8.80 19.23
C ALA A 102 8.17 -7.90 20.29
N SER A 103 8.83 -8.49 21.30
CA SER A 103 9.53 -7.75 22.35
C SER A 103 10.91 -7.20 21.95
N GLU A 104 11.47 -7.68 20.83
CA GLU A 104 12.81 -7.34 20.34
C GLU A 104 12.78 -6.40 19.11
N LEU A 105 11.57 -6.10 18.60
CA LEU A 105 11.36 -5.21 17.46
C LEU A 105 11.91 -3.80 17.72
N HIS A 106 12.54 -3.24 16.71
CA HIS A 106 12.97 -1.85 16.68
C HIS A 106 12.64 -1.22 15.33
N GLU A 107 12.71 0.12 15.30
CA GLU A 107 12.49 0.88 14.07
C GLU A 107 13.65 0.64 13.10
N VAL A 108 13.32 0.21 11.88
CA VAL A 108 14.31 -0.05 10.82
C VAL A 108 14.29 1.04 9.76
N VAL A 109 13.09 1.49 9.38
CA VAL A 109 12.87 2.52 8.37
C VAL A 109 11.69 3.38 8.80
N THR A 110 11.82 4.70 8.66
CA THR A 110 10.71 5.64 8.82
C THR A 110 10.52 6.45 7.55
N MET A 111 9.30 6.52 7.07
CA MET A 111 8.89 7.20 5.84
C MET A 111 7.85 8.27 6.17
N ARG A 112 7.95 9.42 5.52
CA ARG A 112 6.92 10.46 5.55
C ARG A 112 6.26 10.51 4.19
N GLN A 113 4.93 10.58 4.16
CA GLN A 113 4.21 10.63 2.89
C GLN A 113 3.01 11.56 2.98
N ARG A 114 2.76 12.24 1.87
CA ARG A 114 1.52 12.97 1.62
C ARG A 114 0.68 12.14 0.65
N ARG A 115 -0.43 11.60 1.16
CA ARG A 115 -1.35 10.72 0.41
C ARG A 115 -2.59 11.50 0.00
N ARG A 116 -2.92 11.48 -1.28
CA ARG A 116 -4.22 11.94 -1.80
C ARG A 116 -5.06 10.73 -2.18
N SER A 117 -6.38 10.81 -2.02
CA SER A 117 -7.26 9.66 -2.29
C SER A 117 -8.57 10.02 -2.99
N TRP A 118 -9.02 9.13 -3.88
CA TRP A 118 -10.26 9.23 -4.62
C TRP A 118 -10.93 7.86 -4.72
N PRO A 119 -12.26 7.78 -4.57
CA PRO A 119 -12.98 6.57 -4.97
C PRO A 119 -12.83 6.37 -6.47
N LEU A 120 -12.38 5.19 -6.87
CA LEU A 120 -12.38 4.76 -8.25
C LEU A 120 -13.66 3.98 -8.56
N GLN A 121 -14.36 4.43 -9.58
CA GLN A 121 -15.65 3.89 -9.99
C GLN A 121 -15.56 3.21 -11.35
N LEU A 122 -16.33 2.14 -11.52
CA LEU A 122 -16.62 1.51 -12.80
C LEU A 122 -18.14 1.55 -13.01
N ASN A 123 -18.57 2.18 -14.10
CA ASN A 123 -19.99 2.37 -14.44
C ASN A 123 -20.82 2.94 -13.27
N GLY A 124 -20.23 3.89 -12.54
CA GLY A 124 -20.85 4.58 -11.40
C GLY A 124 -20.79 3.84 -10.06
N SER A 125 -20.29 2.61 -10.02
CA SER A 125 -20.11 1.85 -8.77
C SER A 125 -18.68 1.96 -8.26
N VAL A 126 -18.48 2.24 -6.97
CA VAL A 126 -17.13 2.27 -6.36
C VAL A 126 -16.59 0.84 -6.27
N VAL A 127 -15.42 0.62 -6.87
CA VAL A 127 -14.75 -0.69 -6.93
C VAL A 127 -13.37 -0.69 -6.31
N ALA A 128 -12.76 0.50 -6.16
CA ALA A 128 -11.45 0.66 -5.56
C ALA A 128 -11.28 2.07 -4.97
N ASP A 129 -10.20 2.27 -4.23
CA ASP A 129 -9.64 3.57 -3.92
C ASP A 129 -8.37 3.77 -4.76
N LEU A 130 -8.29 4.89 -5.47
CA LEU A 130 -7.07 5.36 -6.12
C LEU A 130 -6.36 6.31 -5.17
N THR A 131 -5.08 6.07 -4.93
CA THR A 131 -4.25 6.96 -4.12
C THR A 131 -2.97 7.33 -4.85
N THR A 132 -2.54 8.58 -4.66
CA THR A 132 -1.19 9.02 -5.02
C THR A 132 -0.43 9.37 -3.75
N ASP A 133 0.82 8.92 -3.69
CA ASP A 133 1.70 9.12 -2.54
C ASP A 133 2.95 9.87 -2.94
N GLU A 134 3.18 11.03 -2.34
CA GLU A 134 4.49 11.70 -2.39
C GLU A 134 5.29 11.24 -1.15
N ILE A 135 6.35 10.47 -1.36
CA ILE A 135 7.02 9.71 -0.30
C ILE A 135 8.44 10.22 -0.10
N ARG A 136 8.86 10.33 1.16
CA ARG A 136 10.24 10.64 1.57
C ARG A 136 10.74 9.63 2.60
N SER A 137 11.95 9.13 2.39
CA SER A 137 12.64 8.22 3.31
C SER A 137 14.13 8.55 3.31
N GLY A 138 14.66 9.06 4.42
CA GLY A 138 16.02 9.61 4.44
C GLY A 138 16.19 10.69 3.37
N ASN A 139 17.16 10.50 2.47
CA ASN A 139 17.41 11.38 1.33
C ASN A 139 16.64 11.00 0.06
N ALA A 140 15.95 9.86 0.05
CA ALA A 140 15.18 9.42 -1.10
C ALA A 140 13.79 10.04 -1.12
N GLN A 141 13.35 10.39 -2.32
CA GLN A 141 11.99 10.85 -2.59
C GLN A 141 11.49 10.21 -3.88
N TRP A 142 10.25 9.76 -3.87
CA TRP A 142 9.57 9.22 -5.05
C TRP A 142 8.06 9.38 -4.93
N THR A 143 7.36 9.11 -6.03
CA THR A 143 5.90 9.15 -6.07
C THR A 143 5.37 7.80 -6.50
N GLU A 144 4.29 7.36 -5.87
CA GLU A 144 3.58 6.13 -6.22
C GLU A 144 2.10 6.39 -6.53
N LEU A 145 1.55 5.57 -7.42
CA LEU A 145 0.12 5.41 -7.64
C LEU A 145 -0.28 4.02 -7.16
N GLU A 146 -1.29 3.95 -6.29
CA GLU A 146 -1.92 2.70 -5.85
C GLU A 146 -3.41 2.70 -6.22
N VAL A 147 -3.93 1.55 -6.67
CA VAL A 147 -5.37 1.31 -6.85
C VAL A 147 -5.73 0.09 -6.02
N GLU A 148 -6.38 0.29 -4.88
CA GLU A 148 -6.71 -0.77 -3.92
C GLU A 148 -8.19 -1.16 -4.04
N PHE A 149 -8.46 -2.41 -4.40
CA PHE A 149 -9.83 -2.88 -4.63
C PHE A 149 -10.58 -3.08 -3.31
N VAL A 150 -11.81 -2.54 -3.23
CA VAL A 150 -12.62 -2.63 -2.01
C VAL A 150 -12.98 -4.09 -1.68
N PRO A 151 -13.15 -4.46 -0.40
CA PRO A 151 -13.40 -5.86 0.00
C PRO A 151 -14.65 -6.48 -0.63
N SER A 152 -15.64 -5.68 -1.04
CA SER A 152 -16.87 -6.18 -1.67
C SER A 152 -16.68 -6.64 -3.12
N VAL A 153 -15.58 -6.26 -3.79
CA VAL A 153 -15.24 -6.77 -5.12
C VAL A 153 -14.67 -8.17 -4.95
N SER A 154 -15.10 -9.14 -5.78
CA SER A 154 -14.59 -10.51 -5.72
C SER A 154 -13.14 -10.61 -6.22
N ASP A 155 -12.42 -11.68 -5.87
CA ASP A 155 -11.04 -11.86 -6.35
C ASP A 155 -10.95 -12.02 -7.88
N ALA A 156 -11.94 -12.67 -8.48
CA ALA A 156 -12.01 -12.82 -9.93
C ALA A 156 -12.21 -11.46 -10.60
N ASP A 157 -13.17 -10.68 -10.12
CA ASP A 157 -13.48 -9.35 -10.67
C ASP A 157 -12.31 -8.39 -10.47
N ALA A 158 -11.68 -8.39 -9.28
CA ALA A 158 -10.50 -7.56 -9.01
C ALA A 158 -9.36 -7.88 -9.97
N LYS A 159 -9.13 -9.16 -10.28
CA LYS A 159 -8.09 -9.60 -11.23
C LYS A 159 -8.40 -9.19 -12.68
N GLU A 160 -9.66 -9.30 -13.09
CA GLU A 160 -10.10 -8.86 -14.42
C GLU A 160 -9.95 -7.34 -14.56
N MET A 161 -10.51 -6.58 -13.62
CA MET A 161 -10.35 -5.13 -13.55
C MET A 161 -8.88 -4.70 -13.50
N ALA A 162 -8.05 -5.38 -12.72
CA ALA A 162 -6.61 -5.13 -12.65
C ALA A 162 -5.92 -5.37 -14.00
N THR A 163 -6.38 -6.37 -14.77
CA THR A 163 -5.84 -6.67 -16.09
C THR A 163 -6.19 -5.56 -17.08
N ASP A 164 -7.44 -5.09 -17.08
CA ASP A 164 -7.90 -4.00 -17.94
C ASP A 164 -7.18 -2.69 -17.65
N LEU A 165 -7.06 -2.32 -16.37
CA LEU A 165 -6.35 -1.11 -15.95
C LEU A 165 -4.86 -1.21 -16.30
N GLN A 166 -4.21 -2.36 -16.11
CA GLN A 166 -2.81 -2.57 -16.52
C GLN A 166 -2.64 -2.42 -18.03
N ALA A 167 -3.55 -2.99 -18.83
CA ALA A 167 -3.49 -2.87 -20.28
C ALA A 167 -3.63 -1.41 -20.73
N PHE A 168 -4.49 -0.63 -20.08
CA PHE A 168 -4.63 0.80 -20.35
C PHE A 168 -3.40 1.61 -19.93
N PHE A 169 -2.89 1.39 -18.72
CA PHE A 169 -1.71 2.11 -18.20
C PHE A 169 -0.41 1.72 -18.89
N ALA A 170 -0.34 0.61 -19.62
CA ALA A 170 0.84 0.25 -20.41
C ALA A 170 1.20 1.29 -21.48
N GLY A 171 0.25 2.12 -21.91
CA GLY A 171 0.48 3.25 -22.83
C GLY A 171 0.81 4.58 -22.14
N ASP A 172 0.84 4.63 -20.81
CA ASP A 172 1.14 5.84 -20.04
C ASP A 172 2.62 5.84 -19.61
N GLU A 173 3.45 6.63 -20.31
CA GLU A 173 4.89 6.74 -20.04
C GLU A 173 5.21 7.37 -18.67
N THR A 174 4.22 7.94 -17.98
CA THR A 174 4.39 8.52 -16.65
C THR A 174 4.22 7.49 -15.53
N LEU A 175 3.78 6.27 -15.86
CA LEU A 175 3.55 5.17 -14.92
C LEU A 175 4.45 3.98 -15.26
N THR A 176 5.14 3.46 -14.25
CA THR A 176 5.94 2.23 -14.37
C THR A 176 5.47 1.20 -13.35
N PRO A 177 5.07 -0.02 -13.76
CA PRO A 177 4.69 -1.08 -12.83
C PRO A 177 5.73 -1.29 -11.74
N SER A 178 5.34 -1.13 -10.47
CA SER A 178 6.25 -1.33 -9.35
C SER A 178 6.27 -2.80 -8.94
N ARG A 179 7.48 -3.38 -8.93
CA ARG A 179 7.73 -4.74 -8.41
C ARG A 179 8.31 -4.76 -7.01
N GLN A 180 8.39 -3.59 -6.38
CA GLN A 180 8.95 -3.45 -5.05
C GLN A 180 7.89 -2.85 -4.13
N SER A 181 7.84 -3.32 -2.90
CA SER A 181 7.10 -2.64 -1.84
C SER A 181 7.80 -1.34 -1.44
N LYS A 182 7.05 -0.42 -0.81
CA LYS A 182 7.60 0.81 -0.22
C LYS A 182 8.79 0.53 0.71
N LEU A 183 8.69 -0.54 1.54
CA LEU A 183 9.76 -0.97 2.42
C LEU A 183 11.03 -1.37 1.65
N GLN A 184 10.89 -2.16 0.59
CA GLN A 184 12.02 -2.58 -0.23
C GLN A 184 12.71 -1.40 -0.90
N ALA A 185 11.92 -0.45 -1.45
CA ALA A 185 12.45 0.77 -2.05
C ALA A 185 13.20 1.63 -1.02
N ALA A 186 12.63 1.77 0.19
CA ALA A 186 13.24 2.55 1.25
C ALA A 186 14.55 1.93 1.76
N ILE A 187 14.59 0.60 1.97
CA ILE A 187 15.82 -0.11 2.37
C ILE A 187 16.90 0.01 1.30
N ALA A 188 16.54 -0.08 0.02
CA ALA A 188 17.50 0.04 -1.09
C ALA A 188 18.11 1.45 -1.20
N ALA A 189 17.56 2.44 -0.50
CA ALA A 189 18.01 3.82 -0.51
C ALA A 189 18.76 4.25 0.78
N LEU A 190 18.97 3.33 1.73
CA LEU A 190 19.83 3.52 2.90
C LEU A 190 21.30 3.32 2.54
#